data_AF-A0A972RYE2-F1
#
_entry.id   AF-A0A972RYE2-F1
#
_cell.length_a   1.000
_cell.length_b   1.000
_cell.length_c   1.000
_cell.angle_alpha   90.00
_cell.angle_beta   90.00
_cell.angle_gamma   90.00
#
_symmetry.space_group_name_H-M   'P 1'
#
loop_
_entity.id
_entity.type
_entity.pdbx_description
1 polymer ?
#
loop_
_entity_poly.entity_id
_entity_poly.type
_entity_poly.pdbx_seq_one_letter_code
_entity_poly.pdbx_strand_id
1 'polypeptide(L)'
;MMKKIINFILFFLILNTVAGQSVSVDYNFIFTTHSDIFKSNLFIPNDSISVYEIYEKNNENFSEVNNDGCNKKIIIKKPVYLNRKIIKDKNNDSLYYFKTDFFKKKKYIKIKDKLSDIVWELLTETKKILGYNCTKAVAKYKGKDYEAWFTESLPYSDGPWKFSGLPGLILEIKSKDGTLGIEAEKLVLNSMREFKNEKIPYIKEYTWNEYVLEMKRLLKKMKKFAYSSSVNNVEATIEFNEPDYTIKNDNE
;
A
#
# COMPACT_ATOMS: atom_id res chain seq x y z
N MET A 1 -5.21 -26.03 -52.21
CA MET A 1 -5.50 -26.30 -50.78
C MET A 1 -4.45 -25.74 -49.82
N MET A 2 -3.15 -25.77 -50.14
CA MET A 2 -2.06 -25.31 -49.25
C MET A 2 -2.08 -23.80 -48.88
N LYS A 3 -2.52 -22.89 -49.78
CA LYS A 3 -2.60 -21.45 -49.47
C LYS A 3 -3.62 -21.09 -48.37
N LYS A 4 -4.69 -21.87 -48.20
CA LYS A 4 -5.69 -21.65 -47.13
C LYS A 4 -5.18 -22.14 -45.76
N ILE A 5 -4.37 -23.20 -45.74
CA ILE A 5 -3.75 -23.74 -44.52
C ILE A 5 -2.67 -22.78 -44.00
N ILE A 6 -1.87 -22.18 -44.90
CA ILE A 6 -0.86 -21.17 -44.53
C ILE A 6 -1.50 -19.92 -43.91
N ASN A 7 -2.60 -19.40 -44.48
CA ASN A 7 -3.31 -18.26 -43.88
C ASN A 7 -3.98 -18.60 -42.54
N PHE A 8 -4.44 -19.84 -42.34
CA PHE A 8 -5.01 -20.28 -41.07
C PHE A 8 -3.94 -20.41 -39.97
N ILE A 9 -2.75 -20.91 -40.33
CA ILE A 9 -1.60 -20.99 -39.41
C ILE A 9 -1.03 -19.59 -39.12
N LEU A 10 -1.01 -18.67 -40.09
CA LEU A 10 -0.61 -17.28 -39.86
C LEU A 10 -1.60 -16.53 -38.95
N PHE A 11 -2.90 -16.83 -39.05
CA PHE A 11 -3.94 -16.26 -38.18
C PHE A 11 -3.86 -16.82 -36.75
N PHE A 12 -3.49 -18.09 -36.59
CA PHE A 12 -3.32 -18.74 -35.28
C PHE A 12 -2.02 -18.33 -34.55
N LEU A 13 -0.97 -17.97 -35.31
CA LEU A 13 0.28 -17.44 -34.75
C LEU A 13 0.17 -16.00 -34.26
N ILE A 14 -0.83 -15.22 -34.70
CA ILE A 14 -1.08 -13.86 -34.20
C ILE A 14 -1.89 -13.87 -32.88
N LEU A 15 -2.53 -14.99 -32.51
CA LEU A 15 -3.34 -15.10 -31.29
C LEU A 15 -2.58 -15.52 -30.03
N ASN A 16 -1.29 -15.88 -30.12
CA ASN A 16 -0.54 -16.44 -28.99
C ASN A 16 0.68 -15.63 -28.53
N THR A 17 0.72 -14.33 -28.82
CA THR A 17 1.64 -13.43 -28.13
C THR A 17 0.90 -12.20 -27.62
N VAL A 18 -0.07 -12.39 -26.73
CA VAL A 18 -0.29 -11.37 -25.70
C VAL A 18 0.90 -11.48 -24.76
N ALA A 19 2.04 -10.92 -25.17
CA ALA A 19 3.00 -10.48 -24.18
C ALA A 19 2.21 -9.56 -23.25
N GLY A 20 2.06 -9.95 -21.98
CA GLY A 20 1.25 -9.22 -21.01
C GLY A 20 1.56 -7.74 -21.11
N GLN A 21 0.54 -6.93 -21.40
CA GLN A 21 0.72 -5.49 -21.53
C GLN A 21 1.09 -4.98 -20.14
N SER A 22 2.32 -4.51 -19.98
CA SER A 22 2.73 -3.93 -18.71
C SER A 22 2.03 -2.58 -18.52
N VAL A 23 1.57 -2.29 -17.32
CA VAL A 23 1.03 -0.97 -16.98
C VAL A 23 1.77 -0.38 -15.79
N SER A 24 2.05 0.91 -15.88
CA SER A 24 2.62 1.70 -14.79
C SER A 24 1.69 2.87 -14.49
N VAL A 25 1.31 3.03 -13.23
CA VAL A 25 0.46 4.13 -12.77
C VAL A 25 1.15 4.86 -11.64
N ASP A 26 1.40 6.15 -11.81
CA ASP A 26 1.85 7.03 -10.74
C ASP A 26 0.63 7.56 -9.97
N TYR A 27 0.72 7.58 -8.63
CA TYR A 27 -0.32 8.09 -7.75
C TYR A 27 0.22 9.13 -6.77
N ASN A 28 -0.65 10.06 -6.39
CA ASN A 28 -0.52 10.88 -5.19
C ASN A 28 -1.09 10.11 -4.00
N PHE A 29 -0.25 9.80 -3.02
CA PHE A 29 -0.63 9.20 -1.74
C PHE A 29 -0.74 10.32 -0.70
N ILE A 30 -1.92 10.49 -0.12
CA ILE A 30 -2.28 11.60 0.75
C ILE A 30 -2.66 11.07 2.13
N PHE A 31 -1.97 11.57 3.16
CA PHE A 31 -2.39 11.44 4.56
C PHE A 31 -2.90 12.78 5.06
N THR A 32 -4.21 12.89 5.28
CA THR A 32 -4.81 14.15 5.73
C THR A 32 -4.43 14.51 7.16
N THR A 33 -3.97 13.56 7.98
CA THR A 33 -3.48 13.84 9.34
C THR A 33 -2.19 14.66 9.37
N HIS A 34 -1.46 14.72 8.27
CA HIS A 34 -0.16 15.42 8.19
C HIS A 34 -0.09 16.42 7.03
N SER A 35 -1.15 16.54 6.22
CA SER A 35 -1.15 17.32 4.97
C SER A 35 0.00 16.94 4.02
N ASP A 36 0.57 15.75 4.19
CA ASP A 36 1.69 15.26 3.41
C ASP A 36 1.17 14.51 2.17
N ILE A 37 1.77 14.85 1.03
CA ILE A 37 1.56 14.15 -0.24
C ILE A 37 2.85 13.42 -0.60
N PHE A 38 2.78 12.10 -0.65
CA PHE A 38 3.85 11.22 -1.12
C PHE A 38 3.58 10.79 -2.55
N LYS A 39 4.63 10.73 -3.37
CA LYS A 39 4.52 10.11 -4.69
C LYS A 39 4.61 8.61 -4.54
N SER A 40 3.85 7.89 -5.34
CA SER A 40 3.88 6.43 -5.36
C SER A 40 3.64 5.91 -6.77
N ASN A 41 3.95 4.65 -7.01
CA ASN A 41 3.79 4.03 -8.30
C ASN A 41 3.33 2.57 -8.15
N LEU A 42 2.35 2.17 -8.96
CA LEU A 42 1.99 0.79 -9.19
C LEU A 42 2.55 0.36 -10.54
N PHE A 43 3.32 -0.73 -10.55
CA PHE A 43 3.79 -1.37 -11.76
C PHE A 43 3.25 -2.80 -11.83
N ILE A 44 2.55 -3.10 -12.91
CA ILE A 44 1.96 -4.41 -13.21
C ILE A 44 2.67 -4.90 -14.47
N PRO A 45 3.73 -5.72 -14.35
CA PRO A 45 4.41 -6.27 -15.51
C PRO A 45 3.57 -7.30 -16.26
N ASN A 46 2.63 -7.96 -15.57
CA ASN A 46 1.70 -8.95 -16.11
C ASN A 46 0.58 -9.25 -15.10
N ASP A 47 -0.34 -10.14 -15.46
CA ASP A 47 -1.52 -10.45 -14.64
C ASP A 47 -1.21 -11.17 -13.32
N SER A 48 -0.03 -11.79 -13.19
CA SER A 48 0.35 -12.60 -12.01
C SER A 48 0.98 -11.80 -10.87
N ILE A 49 1.58 -10.65 -11.16
CA ILE A 49 2.33 -9.89 -10.15
C ILE A 49 2.15 -8.39 -10.32
N SER A 50 2.11 -7.68 -9.19
CA SER A 50 2.22 -6.23 -9.17
C SER A 50 3.11 -5.73 -8.05
N VAL A 51 3.68 -4.55 -8.26
CA VAL A 51 4.60 -3.88 -7.36
C VAL A 51 4.09 -2.48 -7.11
N TYR A 52 3.89 -2.16 -5.84
CA TYR A 52 3.53 -0.81 -5.43
C TYR A 52 4.66 -0.21 -4.58
N GLU A 53 5.18 0.94 -4.99
CA GLU A 53 6.29 1.63 -4.33
C GLU A 53 5.85 3.03 -3.90
N ILE A 54 6.22 3.41 -2.68
CA ILE A 54 6.02 4.77 -2.17
C ILE A 54 7.39 5.44 -2.10
N TYR A 55 7.51 6.59 -2.76
CA TYR A 55 8.72 7.39 -2.77
C TYR A 55 8.72 8.33 -1.56
N GLU A 56 9.68 8.15 -0.66
CA GLU A 56 9.89 9.08 0.45
C GLU A 56 10.31 10.46 -0.07
N LYS A 57 9.65 11.51 0.41
CA LYS A 57 10.22 12.86 0.37
C LYS A 57 11.43 12.83 1.31
N ASN A 58 12.59 13.32 0.88
CA ASN A 58 13.80 13.38 1.71
C ASN A 58 13.44 13.99 3.08
N ASN A 59 13.42 13.17 4.14
CA ASN A 59 13.02 13.63 5.47
C ASN A 59 14.19 14.34 6.15
N GLU A 60 14.12 15.67 6.20
CA GLU A 60 14.70 16.40 7.33
C GLU A 60 13.97 15.96 8.60
N ASN A 61 14.71 15.52 9.62
CA ASN A 61 14.12 15.11 10.89
C ASN A 61 13.54 16.35 11.60
N PHE A 62 12.22 16.51 11.60
CA PHE A 62 11.57 17.52 12.45
C PHE A 62 11.21 16.91 13.81
N SER A 63 12.07 17.13 14.80
CA SER A 63 11.73 17.01 16.21
C SER A 63 11.31 18.37 16.73
N GLU A 64 10.05 18.52 17.12
CA GLU A 64 9.53 19.75 17.73
C GLU A 64 9.17 19.44 19.19
N VAL A 65 9.85 20.13 20.10
CA VAL A 65 9.60 20.05 21.54
C VAL A 65 8.71 21.24 21.89
N ASN A 66 7.42 21.00 22.12
CA ASN A 66 6.54 22.03 22.68
C ASN A 66 6.68 22.02 24.20
N ASN A 67 7.17 23.13 24.74
CA ASN A 67 7.29 23.38 26.17
C ASN A 67 6.11 24.25 26.63
N ASP A 68 4.97 23.61 26.89
CA ASP A 68 3.82 24.29 27.46
C ASP A 68 3.87 24.15 28.99
N GLY A 69 4.87 24.79 29.62
CA GLY A 69 4.97 25.17 31.04
C GLY A 69 4.78 24.13 32.16
N CYS A 70 3.78 23.24 32.09
CA CYS A 70 3.38 22.29 33.13
C CYS A 70 3.30 20.83 32.65
N ASN A 71 3.31 20.52 31.35
CA ASN A 71 3.30 19.14 30.83
C ASN A 71 4.31 18.96 29.69
N LYS A 72 5.30 18.07 29.86
CA LYS A 72 6.22 17.68 28.78
C LYS A 72 5.52 16.66 27.87
N LYS A 73 4.93 17.12 26.76
CA LYS A 73 4.43 16.23 25.70
C LYS A 73 5.54 15.96 24.69
N ILE A 74 6.17 14.78 24.74
CA ILE A 74 7.11 14.35 23.72
C ILE A 74 6.31 13.83 22.51
N ILE A 75 6.10 14.68 21.51
CA ILE A 75 5.53 14.25 20.24
C ILE A 75 6.68 13.76 19.36
N ILE A 76 6.90 12.45 19.35
CA ILE A 76 7.82 11.85 18.38
C ILE A 76 7.08 11.77 17.03
N LYS A 77 7.18 12.83 16.22
CA LYS A 77 6.81 12.78 14.79
C LYS A 77 7.85 11.91 14.08
N LYS A 78 7.70 10.59 14.15
CA LYS A 78 8.54 9.70 13.36
C LYS A 78 8.19 9.89 11.88
N PRO A 79 9.17 9.82 10.95
CA PRO A 79 8.84 9.80 9.54
C PRO A 79 7.84 8.69 9.31
N VAL A 80 6.75 8.97 8.59
CA VAL A 80 5.72 7.97 8.28
C VAL A 80 6.44 6.78 7.66
N TYR A 81 6.57 5.67 8.41
CA TYR A 81 7.24 4.45 7.95
C TYR A 81 6.33 3.73 6.97
N LEU A 82 6.11 4.36 5.83
CA LEU A 82 5.32 3.80 4.75
C LEU A 82 5.99 2.52 4.26
N ASN A 83 5.17 1.54 3.88
CA ASN A 83 5.66 0.37 3.17
C ASN A 83 6.36 0.87 1.91
N ARG A 84 7.69 0.80 1.89
CA ARG A 84 8.48 1.33 0.77
C ARG A 84 8.16 0.59 -0.52
N LYS A 85 7.89 -0.72 -0.38
CA LYS A 85 7.46 -1.59 -1.46
C LYS A 85 6.44 -2.61 -0.97
N ILE A 86 5.42 -2.84 -1.77
CA ILE A 86 4.43 -3.90 -1.63
C ILE A 86 4.48 -4.74 -2.90
N ILE A 87 4.50 -6.05 -2.76
CA ILE A 87 4.41 -6.98 -3.89
C ILE A 87 3.17 -7.84 -3.71
N LYS A 88 2.29 -7.84 -4.70
CA LYS A 88 1.13 -8.74 -4.77
C LYS A 88 1.48 -9.85 -5.74
N ASP A 89 1.61 -11.06 -5.23
CA ASP A 89 1.85 -12.26 -6.01
C ASP A 89 0.53 -13.04 -6.06
N LYS A 90 -0.22 -12.85 -7.15
CA LYS A 90 -1.56 -13.40 -7.33
C LYS A 90 -1.52 -14.91 -7.58
N ASN A 91 -0.42 -15.42 -8.16
CA ASN A 91 -0.25 -16.86 -8.38
C ASN A 91 -0.13 -17.63 -7.06
N ASN A 92 0.54 -17.03 -6.08
CA ASN A 92 0.77 -17.63 -4.77
C ASN A 92 -0.13 -17.06 -3.67
N ASP A 93 -1.15 -16.28 -4.02
CA ASP A 93 -2.10 -15.66 -3.07
C ASP A 93 -1.38 -14.94 -1.91
N SER A 94 -0.28 -14.26 -2.25
CA SER A 94 0.70 -13.76 -1.29
C SER A 94 0.90 -12.25 -1.43
N LEU A 95 1.00 -11.58 -0.28
CA LEU A 95 1.26 -10.17 -0.16
C LEU A 95 2.56 -9.95 0.63
N TYR A 96 3.51 -9.24 0.04
CA TYR A 96 4.79 -8.96 0.69
C TYR A 96 4.95 -7.47 0.94
N TYR A 97 5.27 -7.11 2.17
CA TYR A 97 5.61 -5.75 2.57
C TYR A 97 7.10 -5.64 2.87
N PHE A 98 7.74 -4.61 2.33
CA PHE A 98 9.10 -4.23 2.67
C PHE A 98 9.08 -2.92 3.45
N LYS A 99 9.44 -3.00 4.74
CA LYS A 99 9.43 -1.86 5.67
C LYS A 99 10.82 -1.64 6.24
N THR A 100 11.13 -0.40 6.62
CA THR A 100 12.33 -0.09 7.41
C THR A 100 12.15 -0.64 8.83
N ASP A 101 13.18 -1.30 9.36
CA ASP A 101 13.18 -1.81 10.74
C ASP A 101 13.09 -0.65 11.74
N PHE A 102 12.25 -0.83 12.75
CA PHE A 102 11.96 0.21 13.74
C PHE A 102 13.17 0.62 14.58
N PHE A 103 14.12 -0.28 14.83
CA PHE A 103 15.30 -0.03 15.67
C PHE A 103 16.59 0.10 14.86
N LYS A 104 16.68 -0.63 13.75
CA LYS A 104 17.88 -0.71 12.93
C LYS A 104 17.74 0.20 11.71
N LYS A 105 18.19 1.46 11.87
CA LYS A 105 18.25 2.44 10.78
C LYS A 105 18.85 1.80 9.52
N LYS A 106 18.21 2.02 8.37
CA LYS A 106 18.65 1.54 7.03
C LYS A 106 18.66 0.02 6.83
N LYS A 107 17.97 -0.76 7.66
CA LYS A 107 17.76 -2.21 7.43
C LYS A 107 16.29 -2.47 7.14
N TYR A 108 16.00 -3.31 6.15
CA TYR A 108 14.62 -3.66 5.79
C TYR A 108 14.17 -4.95 6.48
N ILE A 109 12.90 -5.03 6.81
CA ILE A 109 12.20 -6.28 7.15
C ILE A 109 11.24 -6.63 6.02
N LYS A 110 11.06 -7.92 5.79
CA LYS A 110 10.05 -8.47 4.89
C LYS A 110 8.91 -9.03 5.73
N ILE A 111 7.69 -8.69 5.39
CA ILE A 111 6.49 -9.23 6.04
C ILE A 111 5.67 -9.93 4.97
N LYS A 112 5.39 -11.22 5.16
CA LYS A 112 4.50 -12.02 4.33
C LYS A 112 3.11 -12.06 4.95
N ASP A 113 2.11 -11.71 4.16
CA ASP A 113 0.69 -11.81 4.45
C ASP A 113 -0.01 -12.54 3.30
N LYS A 114 -1.27 -12.91 3.50
CA LYS A 114 -2.14 -13.42 2.45
C LYS A 114 -2.68 -12.26 1.62
N LEU A 115 -2.79 -12.43 0.30
CA LEU A 115 -3.54 -11.46 -0.50
C LEU A 115 -5.01 -11.51 -0.04
N SER A 116 -5.53 -10.39 0.45
CA SER A 116 -6.86 -10.38 1.06
C SER A 116 -7.93 -10.29 -0.02
N ASP A 117 -8.96 -11.13 0.09
CA ASP A 117 -10.18 -11.02 -0.71
C ASP A 117 -11.04 -9.87 -0.16
N ILE A 118 -10.89 -8.68 -0.73
CA ILE A 118 -11.71 -7.53 -0.36
C ILE A 118 -13.09 -7.72 -1.00
N VAL A 119 -14.13 -7.80 -0.18
CA VAL A 119 -15.52 -7.91 -0.65
C VAL A 119 -16.01 -6.51 -1.04
N TRP A 120 -15.98 -6.23 -2.34
CA TRP A 120 -16.44 -4.96 -2.90
C TRP A 120 -17.93 -4.97 -3.22
N GLU A 121 -18.61 -3.89 -2.90
CA GLU A 121 -19.95 -3.56 -3.37
C GLU A 121 -19.84 -2.55 -4.52
N LEU A 122 -20.30 -2.94 -5.71
CA LEU A 122 -20.28 -2.06 -6.89
C LEU A 122 -21.50 -1.15 -6.88
N LEU A 123 -21.28 0.14 -7.17
CA LEU A 123 -22.32 1.15 -7.23
C LEU A 123 -22.49 1.66 -8.67
N THR A 124 -23.60 2.36 -8.94
CA THR A 124 -23.93 2.86 -10.28
C THR A 124 -23.27 4.20 -10.62
N GLU A 125 -22.62 4.83 -9.64
CA GLU A 125 -21.98 6.13 -9.81
C GLU A 125 -20.75 6.02 -10.71
N THR A 126 -20.63 6.94 -11.67
CA THR A 126 -19.53 6.97 -12.61
C THR A 126 -18.85 8.34 -12.65
N LYS A 127 -17.54 8.38 -12.86
CA LYS A 127 -16.78 9.61 -13.14
C LYS A 127 -15.62 9.35 -14.09
N LYS A 128 -15.00 10.40 -14.63
CA LYS A 128 -13.80 10.26 -15.46
C LYS A 128 -12.54 10.53 -14.64
N ILE A 129 -11.57 9.60 -14.71
CA ILE A 129 -10.21 9.77 -14.16
C ILE A 129 -9.22 9.47 -15.29
N LEU A 130 -8.29 10.40 -15.56
CA LEU A 130 -7.30 10.28 -16.65
C LEU A 130 -7.93 9.92 -18.02
N GLY A 131 -9.18 10.35 -18.27
CA GLY A 131 -9.93 10.05 -19.49
C GLY A 131 -10.72 8.73 -19.47
N TYR A 132 -10.51 7.87 -18.48
CA TYR A 132 -11.22 6.59 -18.34
C TYR A 132 -12.53 6.75 -17.57
N ASN A 133 -13.60 6.11 -18.06
CA ASN A 133 -14.85 5.98 -17.31
C ASN A 133 -14.62 5.01 -16.15
N CYS A 134 -14.80 5.52 -14.94
CA CYS A 134 -14.60 4.79 -13.71
C CYS A 134 -15.93 4.61 -12.99
N THR A 135 -16.14 3.41 -12.44
CA THR A 135 -17.28 3.04 -11.62
C THR A 135 -16.87 3.05 -10.16
N LYS A 136 -17.76 3.48 -9.28
CA LYS A 136 -17.53 3.48 -7.85
C LYS A 136 -17.75 2.09 -7.26
N ALA A 137 -16.92 1.75 -6.27
CA ALA A 137 -17.14 0.62 -5.39
C ALA A 137 -16.85 1.01 -3.94
N VAL A 138 -17.47 0.31 -2.99
CA VAL A 138 -17.22 0.50 -1.56
C VAL A 138 -16.90 -0.82 -0.89
N ALA A 139 -16.06 -0.80 0.15
CA ALA A 139 -15.76 -1.98 0.94
C ALA A 139 -15.36 -1.61 2.36
N LYS A 140 -15.64 -2.51 3.30
CA LYS A 140 -15.06 -2.48 4.63
C LYS A 140 -13.84 -3.38 4.66
N TYR A 141 -12.68 -2.81 4.94
CA TYR A 141 -11.42 -3.55 4.95
C TYR A 141 -10.55 -3.14 6.13
N LYS A 142 -10.02 -4.12 6.87
CA LYS A 142 -9.13 -3.92 8.03
C LYS A 142 -9.62 -2.82 9.00
N GLY A 143 -10.93 -2.83 9.28
CA GLY A 143 -11.56 -1.93 10.25
C GLY A 143 -11.95 -0.54 9.74
N LYS A 144 -11.72 -0.23 8.46
CA LYS A 144 -12.11 1.04 7.83
C LYS A 144 -13.03 0.84 6.64
N ASP A 145 -13.84 1.86 6.36
CA ASP A 145 -14.65 1.92 5.16
C ASP A 145 -13.91 2.70 4.07
N TYR A 146 -13.85 2.12 2.88
CA TYR A 146 -13.20 2.69 1.71
C TYR A 146 -14.17 2.88 0.56
N GLU A 147 -13.93 3.93 -0.21
CA GLU A 147 -14.49 4.19 -1.53
C GLU A 147 -13.37 4.02 -2.56
N ALA A 148 -13.62 3.26 -3.62
CA ALA A 148 -12.73 3.04 -4.75
C ALA A 148 -13.39 3.52 -6.04
N TRP A 149 -12.60 4.03 -6.98
CA TRP A 149 -13.02 4.25 -8.36
C TRP A 149 -12.12 3.44 -9.28
N PHE A 150 -12.71 2.55 -10.08
CA PHE A 150 -11.99 1.62 -10.95
C PHE A 150 -12.53 1.66 -12.37
N THR A 151 -11.73 1.24 -13.35
CA THR A 151 -12.15 1.19 -14.76
C THR A 151 -11.94 -0.19 -15.37
N GLU A 152 -13.00 -0.75 -15.97
CA GLU A 152 -12.97 -2.03 -16.69
C GLU A 152 -12.25 -1.93 -18.04
N SER A 153 -12.05 -0.70 -18.56
CA SER A 153 -11.24 -0.47 -19.77
C SER A 153 -9.77 -0.87 -19.57
N LEU A 154 -9.33 -0.97 -18.32
CA LEU A 154 -8.03 -1.50 -17.92
C LEU A 154 -8.30 -2.75 -17.06
N PRO A 155 -8.40 -3.94 -17.66
CA PRO A 155 -8.91 -5.16 -17.00
C PRO A 155 -7.90 -5.81 -16.04
N TYR A 156 -7.13 -5.01 -15.31
CA TYR A 156 -6.23 -5.46 -14.27
C TYR A 156 -6.97 -5.43 -12.94
N SER A 157 -7.22 -6.59 -12.33
CA SER A 157 -7.77 -6.67 -10.98
C SER A 157 -6.71 -6.29 -9.93
N ASP A 158 -6.39 -5.00 -9.87
CA ASP A 158 -5.31 -4.45 -9.06
C ASP A 158 -5.56 -2.98 -8.72
N GLY A 159 -4.68 -2.40 -7.91
CA GLY A 159 -4.81 -1.04 -7.42
C GLY A 159 -3.65 -0.59 -6.56
N PRO A 160 -3.65 0.68 -6.14
CA PRO A 160 -2.58 1.21 -5.30
C PRO A 160 -2.52 0.47 -3.96
N TRP A 161 -1.32 0.44 -3.39
CA TRP A 161 -1.06 -0.07 -2.06
C TRP A 161 -1.45 -1.56 -1.90
N LYS A 162 -2.45 -1.87 -1.08
CA LYS A 162 -2.93 -3.23 -0.80
C LYS A 162 -4.28 -3.55 -1.45
N PHE A 163 -4.87 -2.60 -2.17
CA PHE A 163 -6.22 -2.76 -2.72
C PHE A 163 -6.18 -3.50 -4.07
N SER A 164 -7.07 -4.46 -4.25
CA SER A 164 -7.23 -5.28 -5.45
C SER A 164 -8.61 -5.96 -5.41
N GLY A 165 -8.96 -6.74 -6.43
CA GLY A 165 -10.18 -7.57 -6.44
C GLY A 165 -11.39 -6.95 -7.14
N LEU A 166 -11.28 -5.76 -7.71
CA LEU A 166 -12.29 -5.18 -8.59
C LEU A 166 -12.10 -5.69 -10.03
N PRO A 167 -13.13 -5.69 -10.90
CA PRO A 167 -13.03 -6.17 -12.28
C PRO A 167 -12.28 -5.21 -13.23
N GLY A 168 -11.47 -4.31 -12.68
CA GLY A 168 -10.66 -3.34 -13.42
C GLY A 168 -9.71 -2.60 -12.50
N LEU A 169 -8.85 -1.78 -13.09
CA LEU A 169 -7.77 -1.11 -12.38
C LEU A 169 -8.33 0.02 -11.50
N ILE A 170 -8.01 -0.01 -10.21
CA ILE A 170 -8.37 1.05 -9.26
C ILE A 170 -7.50 2.28 -9.54
N LEU A 171 -8.14 3.39 -9.92
CA LEU A 171 -7.47 4.67 -10.18
C LEU A 171 -7.58 5.66 -9.01
N GLU A 172 -8.51 5.44 -8.08
CA GLU A 172 -8.63 6.25 -6.88
C GLU A 172 -9.16 5.40 -5.70
N ILE A 173 -8.64 5.66 -4.50
CA ILE A 173 -9.16 5.10 -3.25
C ILE A 173 -9.14 6.16 -2.15
N LYS A 174 -10.22 6.24 -1.38
CA LYS A 174 -10.38 7.13 -0.22
C LYS A 174 -10.95 6.38 0.96
N SER A 175 -10.46 6.67 2.17
CA SER A 175 -11.16 6.23 3.38
C SER A 175 -12.29 7.20 3.71
N LYS A 176 -13.43 6.68 4.20
CA LYS A 176 -14.59 7.52 4.56
C LYS A 176 -14.32 8.49 5.71
N ASP A 177 -13.38 8.13 6.60
CA ASP A 177 -12.90 9.01 7.67
C ASP A 177 -12.00 10.14 7.17
N GLY A 178 -11.72 10.20 5.86
CA GLY A 178 -10.87 11.20 5.23
C GLY A 178 -9.38 11.03 5.51
N THR A 179 -8.95 10.04 6.30
CA THR A 179 -7.54 9.88 6.73
C THR A 179 -6.58 9.44 5.63
N LEU A 180 -7.11 8.83 4.57
CA LEU A 180 -6.34 8.29 3.44
C LEU A 180 -6.98 8.69 2.12
N GLY A 181 -6.18 9.19 1.19
CA GLY A 181 -6.52 9.30 -0.22
C GLY A 181 -5.36 8.82 -1.09
N ILE A 182 -5.63 8.04 -2.13
CA ILE A 182 -4.63 7.69 -3.15
C ILE A 182 -5.27 7.89 -4.52
N GLU A 183 -4.69 8.78 -5.32
CA GLU A 183 -5.29 9.26 -6.58
C GLU A 183 -4.29 9.11 -7.74
N ALA A 184 -4.70 8.49 -8.85
CA ALA A 184 -3.87 8.31 -10.02
C ALA A 184 -3.59 9.65 -10.69
N GLU A 185 -2.31 9.90 -10.97
CA GLU A 185 -1.82 11.13 -11.60
C GLU A 185 -1.38 10.88 -13.05
N LYS A 186 -0.77 9.73 -13.32
CA LYS A 186 -0.25 9.40 -14.65
C LYS A 186 -0.34 7.91 -14.90
N LEU A 187 -0.69 7.53 -16.13
CA LEU A 187 -0.76 6.14 -16.56
C LEU A 187 0.03 5.93 -17.85
N VAL A 188 0.83 4.86 -17.88
CA VAL A 188 1.66 4.46 -19.02
C VAL A 188 1.40 2.99 -19.32
N LEU A 189 0.83 2.72 -20.50
CA LEU A 189 0.67 1.38 -21.05
C LEU A 189 1.95 0.94 -21.77
N ASN A 190 2.19 -0.38 -21.82
CA ASN A 190 3.39 -1.00 -22.39
C ASN A 190 4.68 -0.36 -21.84
N SER A 191 4.69 -0.16 -20.52
CA SER A 191 5.83 0.44 -19.84
C SER A 191 7.09 -0.41 -20.06
N MET A 192 8.14 0.22 -20.59
CA MET A 192 9.47 -0.39 -20.75
C MET A 192 10.24 -0.53 -19.42
N ARG A 193 9.58 -0.28 -18.28
CA ARG A 193 10.19 -0.46 -16.97
C ARG A 193 10.55 -1.94 -16.80
N GLU A 194 11.82 -2.23 -16.61
CA GLU A 194 12.26 -3.57 -16.24
C GLU A 194 11.70 -3.93 -14.86
N PHE A 195 11.01 -5.08 -14.78
CA PHE A 195 10.74 -5.70 -13.48
C PHE A 195 12.07 -6.19 -12.92
N LYS A 196 12.75 -5.33 -12.16
CA LYS A 196 13.90 -5.76 -11.39
C LYS A 196 13.37 -6.47 -10.15
N ASN A 197 13.37 -7.80 -10.18
CA ASN A 197 13.27 -8.63 -8.97
C ASN A 197 14.54 -8.52 -8.12
N GLU A 198 15.08 -7.31 -7.97
CA GLU A 198 16.18 -7.04 -7.08
C GLU A 198 15.72 -7.48 -5.69
N LYS A 199 16.40 -8.50 -5.15
CA LYS A 199 16.23 -8.92 -3.77
C LYS A 199 16.51 -7.70 -2.91
N ILE A 200 15.46 -7.05 -2.40
CA ILE A 200 15.65 -6.02 -1.38
C ILE A 200 16.31 -6.72 -0.20
N PRO A 201 17.54 -6.35 0.18
CA PRO A 201 18.21 -7.02 1.28
C PRO A 201 17.41 -6.76 2.56
N TYR A 202 16.78 -7.81 3.09
CA TYR A 202 16.06 -7.78 4.33
C TYR A 202 16.83 -8.55 5.41
N ILE A 203 16.78 -8.05 6.63
CA ILE A 203 17.49 -8.64 7.76
C ILE A 203 16.67 -9.68 8.51
N LYS A 204 15.36 -9.70 8.28
CA LYS A 204 14.42 -10.64 8.87
C LYS A 204 13.14 -10.71 8.05
N GLU A 205 12.56 -11.90 8.02
CA GLU A 205 11.24 -12.15 7.46
C GLU A 205 10.28 -12.49 8.61
N TYR A 206 9.05 -11.99 8.50
CA TYR A 206 7.95 -12.28 9.42
C TYR A 206 6.74 -12.72 8.61
N THR A 207 5.93 -13.62 9.14
CA THR A 207 4.50 -13.65 8.81
C THR A 207 3.81 -12.42 9.43
N TRP A 208 2.64 -12.05 8.91
CA TRP A 208 1.85 -10.95 9.47
C TRP A 208 1.60 -11.11 10.98
N ASN A 209 1.22 -12.31 11.43
CA ASN A 209 0.94 -12.59 12.84
C ASN A 209 2.19 -12.45 13.73
N GLU A 210 3.34 -12.94 13.26
CA GLU A 210 4.61 -12.78 13.99
C GLU A 210 5.00 -11.30 14.09
N TYR A 211 4.82 -10.54 13.00
CA TYR A 211 5.08 -9.10 12.99
C TYR A 211 4.17 -8.36 14.00
N VAL A 212 2.87 -8.65 14.00
CA VAL A 212 1.92 -8.06 14.97
C VAL A 212 2.33 -8.40 16.41
N LEU A 213 2.70 -9.65 16.69
CA LEU A 213 3.13 -10.06 18.02
C LEU A 213 4.41 -9.34 18.45
N GLU A 214 5.39 -9.22 17.55
CA GLU A 214 6.62 -8.46 17.81
C GLU A 214 6.29 -7.00 18.14
N MET A 215 5.47 -6.33 17.31
CA MET A 215 5.06 -4.95 17.56
C MET A 215 4.33 -4.78 18.90
N LYS A 216 3.44 -5.70 19.28
CA LYS A 216 2.79 -5.69 20.61
C LYS A 216 3.82 -5.80 21.75
N ARG A 217 4.84 -6.66 21.61
CA ARG A 217 5.91 -6.80 22.62
C ARG A 217 6.77 -5.54 22.72
N LEU A 218 7.09 -4.92 21.59
CA LEU A 218 7.85 -3.67 21.54
C LEU A 218 7.08 -2.52 22.19
N LEU A 219 5.78 -2.39 21.91
CA LEU A 219 4.90 -1.44 22.58
C LEU A 219 4.92 -1.60 24.09
N LYS A 220 4.75 -2.83 24.58
CA LYS A 220 4.77 -3.11 26.01
C LYS A 220 6.08 -2.70 26.66
N LYS A 221 7.22 -2.97 26.01
CA LYS A 221 8.55 -2.53 26.48
C LYS A 221 8.67 -1.01 26.49
N MET A 222 8.22 -0.33 25.44
CA MET A 222 8.25 1.13 25.36
C MET A 222 7.37 1.79 26.42
N LYS A 223 6.14 1.30 26.64
CA LYS A 223 5.24 1.78 27.71
C LYS A 223 5.89 1.60 29.09
N LYS A 224 6.50 0.43 29.37
CA LYS A 224 7.21 0.18 30.64
C LYS A 224 8.40 1.12 30.83
N PHE A 225 9.19 1.34 29.78
CA PHE A 225 10.32 2.28 29.82
C PHE A 225 9.85 3.71 30.09
N ALA A 226 8.84 4.20 29.36
CA ALA A 226 8.27 5.53 29.57
C ALA A 226 7.77 5.73 31.00
N TYR A 227 7.06 4.74 31.56
CA TYR A 227 6.59 4.78 32.95
C TYR A 227 7.73 4.80 33.98
N SER A 228 8.82 4.06 33.71
CA SER A 228 10.00 4.05 34.59
C SER A 228 10.85 5.34 34.48
N SER A 229 10.69 6.11 33.41
CA SER A 229 11.41 7.36 33.16
C SER A 229 10.62 8.62 33.50
N SER A 230 9.31 8.52 33.79
CA SER A 230 8.49 9.64 34.23
C SER A 230 8.62 9.88 35.73
N VAL A 231 9.40 10.89 36.11
CA VAL A 231 9.16 11.66 37.34
C VAL A 231 7.95 12.56 37.05
N ASN A 232 6.84 12.31 37.74
CA ASN A 232 5.57 13.07 37.73
C ASN A 232 4.80 13.13 36.39
N ASN A 233 3.64 12.45 36.34
CA ASN A 233 2.47 12.70 35.46
C ASN A 233 2.72 12.96 33.96
N VAL A 234 3.34 12.03 33.24
CA VAL A 234 3.30 12.02 31.77
C VAL A 234 2.66 10.72 31.28
N GLU A 235 1.41 10.78 30.82
CA GLU A 235 0.79 9.68 30.08
C GLU A 235 1.43 9.56 28.69
N ALA A 236 2.19 8.50 28.47
CA ALA A 236 2.76 8.18 27.16
C ALA A 236 1.75 7.39 26.32
N THR A 237 0.97 8.07 25.48
CA THR A 237 0.18 7.45 24.41
C THR A 237 1.07 7.22 23.19
N ILE A 238 1.34 5.94 22.88
CA ILE A 238 1.98 5.53 21.62
C ILE A 238 0.87 5.10 20.68
N GLU A 239 0.46 5.99 19.78
CA GLU A 239 -0.44 5.65 18.67
C GLU A 239 0.39 5.24 17.46
N PHE A 240 0.26 3.99 17.04
CA PHE A 240 0.70 3.60 15.71
C PHE A 240 -0.39 3.95 14.72
N ASN A 241 -0.26 5.12 14.10
CA ASN A 241 -1.05 5.49 12.94
C ASN A 241 -0.51 4.75 11.71
N GLU A 242 -0.44 3.42 11.76
CA GLU A 242 -0.53 2.67 10.51
C GLU A 242 -1.99 2.80 10.07
N PRO A 243 -2.28 3.38 8.89
CA PRO A 243 -3.65 3.63 8.42
C PRO A 243 -4.58 2.43 8.43
N ASP A 244 -4.03 1.23 8.63
CA ASP A 244 -4.73 -0.04 8.55
C ASP A 244 -5.09 -0.67 9.89
N TYR A 245 -4.52 -0.20 11.00
CA TYR A 245 -4.75 -0.88 12.27
C TYR A 245 -4.74 0.11 13.42
N THR A 246 -5.94 0.53 13.82
CA THR A 246 -6.18 0.83 15.23
C THR A 246 -5.96 -0.47 16.00
N ILE A 247 -4.79 -0.61 16.62
CA ILE A 247 -4.64 -1.54 17.75
C ILE A 247 -5.57 -0.98 18.81
N LYS A 248 -6.81 -1.49 18.88
CA LYS A 248 -7.66 -1.20 20.04
C LYS A 248 -6.84 -1.61 21.26
N ASN A 249 -6.64 -0.66 22.17
CA ASN A 249 -6.13 -1.02 23.49
C ASN A 249 -7.18 -1.98 24.05
N ASP A 250 -6.84 -3.27 24.13
CA ASP A 250 -7.54 -4.21 24.98
C ASP A 250 -7.26 -3.74 26.41
N ASN A 251 -8.04 -2.76 26.86
CA ASN A 251 -8.21 -2.44 28.27
C ASN A 251 -9.26 -3.42 28.79
N GLU A 252 -8.81 -4.62 29.13
CA GLU A 252 -9.36 -5.45 30.21
C GLU A 252 -8.24 -5.70 31.22
#